data_AF-A0A1U7VA06-F1
#
_entry.id   AF-A0A1U7VA06-F1
#
_cell.length_a   1.000
_cell.length_b   1.000
_cell.length_c   1.000
_cell.angle_alpha   90.00
_cell.angle_beta   90.00
_cell.angle_gamma   90.00
#
_symmetry.space_group_name_H-M   'P 1'
#
loop_
_entity.id
_entity.type
_entity.pdbx_description
1 polymer ?
#
loop_
_entity_poly.entity_id
_entity_poly.type
_entity_poly.pdbx_seq_one_letter_code
_entity_poly.pdbx_strand_id
1 'polypeptide(L)'
;MVQLGSISRIYASVYSLEPRFLRTSYCKSMLIMPRNASEVQCEKLKLNVDHSEIAGKLFACSSYSCDDFYSLFENAHCRCGSPMRSPRSVNMKGEDTSSGGEGGDGVFLKSGAASFMITDDLQIMPASTASLTALFEKLGVSDKNEIEAKTVEVGTKEVLQLLKVSLLSKTPLTNMVLNSQGNWVKDTSKFEDSLTAKLDKKAVSQNSNSVSLKLIVSKSKQKVLYAEAGVKLVDFLFSFLAFPLGAVVKLLGGNSRLGCIDNLYKGAENLSSENYMKSEECKTRLLSPKLFPYSGFDSHILRVEEECPKYRYDRYGGLELVRNAKKIEESSIEYEEKASNLAVTLESIESEEEARRLAIILDPKSPSGETIKGEGYLKGPATFMILDNLLVTQFSSTSIITLLNQMKVSTSDLEERTVFIGEYEALNLLKASLISKTVLNDVFNRREPYPKVMLKV
;
A
#
# COMPACT_ATOMS: atom_id res chain seq x y z
N MET A 1 18.81 -0.42 5.55
CA MET A 1 17.45 -0.69 5.04
C MET A 1 16.69 -1.39 6.16
N VAL A 2 15.49 -0.93 6.51
CA VAL A 2 14.64 -1.66 7.48
C VAL A 2 14.18 -2.95 6.82
N GLN A 3 14.35 -4.10 7.49
CA GLN A 3 13.81 -5.36 7.02
C GLN A 3 12.41 -5.54 7.62
N LEU A 4 11.40 -5.52 6.76
CA LEU A 4 10.00 -5.70 7.13
C LEU A 4 9.53 -7.04 6.57
N GLY A 5 9.49 -8.06 7.43
CA GLY A 5 9.10 -9.42 7.07
C GLY A 5 9.70 -9.89 5.73
N SER A 6 8.83 -10.43 4.88
CA SER A 6 9.13 -10.83 3.51
C SER A 6 8.81 -9.74 2.46
N ILE A 7 8.17 -8.63 2.82
CA ILE A 7 8.00 -7.48 1.91
C ILE A 7 9.36 -6.99 1.39
N SER A 8 10.40 -6.96 2.23
CA SER A 8 11.75 -6.62 1.78
C SER A 8 12.31 -7.57 0.71
N ARG A 9 11.85 -8.83 0.66
CA ARG A 9 12.21 -9.80 -0.39
C ARG A 9 11.42 -9.56 -1.68
N ILE A 10 10.15 -9.18 -1.58
CA ILE A 10 9.36 -8.72 -2.73
C ILE A 10 10.04 -7.50 -3.37
N TYR A 11 10.42 -6.51 -2.57
CA TYR A 11 11.17 -5.33 -3.04
C TYR A 11 12.47 -5.72 -3.74
N ALA A 12 13.27 -6.60 -3.15
CA ALA A 12 14.50 -7.10 -3.76
C ALA A 12 14.25 -7.83 -5.09
N SER A 13 13.12 -8.54 -5.20
CA SER A 13 12.70 -9.23 -6.43
C SER A 13 12.42 -8.23 -7.53
N VAL A 14 11.63 -7.19 -7.27
CA VAL A 14 11.36 -6.11 -8.24
C VAL A 14 12.65 -5.38 -8.62
N TYR A 15 13.50 -5.06 -7.64
CA TYR A 15 14.77 -4.37 -7.88
C TYR A 15 15.70 -5.15 -8.80
N SER A 16 15.79 -6.47 -8.64
CA SER A 16 16.63 -7.35 -9.46
C SER A 16 15.97 -7.80 -10.77
N LEU A 17 14.66 -7.60 -10.93
CA LEU A 17 13.92 -8.01 -12.11
C LEU A 17 14.42 -7.30 -13.37
N GLU A 18 14.67 -8.09 -14.41
CA GLU A 18 15.12 -7.57 -15.70
C GLU A 18 13.99 -6.81 -16.44
N PRO A 19 14.30 -5.71 -17.14
CA PRO A 19 13.32 -4.90 -17.85
C PRO A 19 12.46 -5.66 -18.87
N ARG A 20 12.97 -6.74 -19.48
CA ARG A 20 12.24 -7.55 -20.46
C ARG A 20 10.97 -8.23 -19.92
N PHE A 21 10.88 -8.41 -18.60
CA PHE A 21 9.70 -8.99 -17.94
C PHE A 21 8.64 -7.96 -17.57
N LEU A 22 8.96 -6.67 -17.65
CA LEU A 22 8.02 -5.60 -17.35
C LEU A 22 7.30 -5.18 -18.63
N ARG A 23 6.05 -4.73 -18.50
CA ARG A 23 5.30 -4.20 -19.64
C ARG A 23 5.94 -2.93 -20.20
N THR A 24 6.34 -2.04 -19.30
CA THR A 24 7.03 -0.79 -19.62
C THR A 24 8.17 -0.55 -18.61
N SER A 25 9.06 0.38 -18.93
CA SER A 25 10.10 0.81 -17.98
C SER A 25 9.54 1.44 -16.71
N TYR A 26 8.30 1.98 -16.75
CA TYR A 26 7.65 2.65 -15.61
C TYR A 26 7.17 1.68 -14.55
N CYS A 27 6.75 0.47 -14.93
CA CYS A 27 6.27 -0.54 -13.99
C CYS A 27 7.25 -0.79 -12.84
N LYS A 28 8.55 -0.77 -13.11
CA LYS A 28 9.58 -0.92 -12.07
C LYS A 28 9.57 0.25 -11.09
N SER A 29 9.56 1.47 -11.61
CA SER A 29 9.56 2.70 -10.82
C SER A 29 8.30 2.82 -9.97
N MET A 30 7.13 2.44 -10.52
CA MET A 30 5.86 2.40 -9.80
C MET A 30 5.89 1.50 -8.56
N LEU A 31 6.67 0.42 -8.59
CA LEU A 31 6.77 -0.55 -7.51
C LEU A 31 7.91 -0.24 -6.51
N ILE A 32 9.01 0.33 -6.98
CA ILE A 32 10.19 0.65 -6.15
C ILE A 32 10.02 1.99 -5.43
N MET A 33 9.36 2.94 -6.09
CA MET A 33 9.07 4.28 -5.57
C MET A 33 7.58 4.57 -5.80
N PRO A 34 6.68 3.86 -5.09
CA PRO A 34 5.25 4.05 -5.22
C PRO A 34 4.89 5.48 -4.79
N ARG A 35 4.04 6.13 -5.59
CA ARG A 35 3.52 7.45 -5.28
C ARG A 35 2.28 7.35 -4.39
N ASN A 36 1.97 8.43 -3.69
CA ASN A 36 0.79 8.54 -2.84
C ASN A 36 -0.31 9.32 -3.58
N ALA A 37 -1.56 8.85 -3.51
CA ALA A 37 -2.69 9.55 -4.13
C ALA A 37 -2.94 10.95 -3.50
N SER A 38 -2.59 11.13 -2.22
CA SER A 38 -2.65 12.41 -1.52
C SER A 38 -1.31 13.16 -1.48
N GLU A 39 -0.43 12.95 -2.48
CA GLU A 39 0.90 13.56 -2.54
C GLU A 39 0.87 15.10 -2.40
N VAL A 40 -0.08 15.78 -3.05
CA VAL A 40 -0.18 17.25 -3.02
C VAL A 40 -0.49 17.77 -1.62
N GLN A 41 -1.33 17.06 -0.86
CA GLN A 41 -1.58 17.39 0.55
C GLN A 41 -0.33 17.08 1.40
N CYS A 42 0.31 15.94 1.17
CA CYS A 42 1.48 15.51 1.92
C CYS A 42 2.72 16.40 1.69
N GLU A 43 2.85 17.07 0.55
CA GLU A 43 3.90 18.08 0.30
C GLU A 43 3.89 19.22 1.33
N LYS A 44 2.72 19.54 1.90
CA LYS A 44 2.55 20.58 2.92
C LYS A 44 2.99 20.11 4.32
N LEU A 45 3.35 18.84 4.50
CA LEU A 45 3.83 18.31 5.78
C LEU A 45 5.22 18.90 6.10
N LYS A 46 5.43 19.25 7.37
CA LYS A 46 6.73 19.76 7.84
C LYS A 46 7.87 18.76 7.60
N LEU A 47 7.57 17.47 7.70
CA LEU A 47 8.43 16.41 7.20
C LEU A 47 7.87 15.91 5.87
N ASN A 48 8.50 16.33 4.77
CA ASN A 48 8.26 15.74 3.47
C ASN A 48 9.34 14.67 3.20
N VAL A 49 8.93 13.40 3.18
CA VAL A 49 9.80 12.26 2.85
C VAL A 49 9.83 11.97 1.34
N ASP A 50 8.92 12.57 0.59
CA ASP A 50 8.80 12.47 -0.85
C ASP A 50 9.62 13.61 -1.48
N HIS A 51 10.88 13.35 -1.84
CA HIS A 51 11.75 14.32 -2.51
C HIS A 51 11.40 14.52 -4.00
N SER A 52 10.14 14.33 -4.35
CA SER A 52 9.67 14.22 -5.71
C SER A 52 9.27 15.58 -6.24
N GLU A 53 10.16 16.25 -7.00
CA GLU A 53 9.83 17.50 -7.70
C GLU A 53 8.67 17.36 -8.70
N ILE A 54 8.14 16.15 -8.90
CA ILE A 54 7.09 15.80 -9.86
C ILE A 54 5.71 15.62 -9.22
N ALA A 55 5.57 15.78 -7.90
CA ALA A 55 4.26 15.72 -7.24
C ALA A 55 3.33 16.84 -7.74
N GLY A 56 2.06 16.49 -7.97
CA GLY A 56 1.05 17.39 -8.55
C GLY A 56 1.30 17.82 -10.00
N LYS A 57 2.30 17.25 -10.70
CA LYS A 57 2.63 17.57 -12.09
C LYS A 57 2.14 16.49 -13.05
N LEU A 58 1.68 16.95 -14.20
CA LEU A 58 1.41 16.13 -15.39
C LEU A 58 2.37 16.51 -16.50
N PHE A 59 2.75 15.54 -17.33
CA PHE A 59 3.68 15.75 -18.43
C PHE A 59 2.93 15.70 -19.75
N ALA A 60 2.91 16.82 -20.47
CA ALA A 60 2.28 16.93 -21.77
C ALA A 60 3.18 16.38 -22.88
N CYS A 61 2.56 15.90 -23.96
CA CYS A 61 3.25 15.55 -25.19
C CYS A 61 4.00 16.77 -25.78
N SER A 62 5.20 16.56 -26.33
CA SER A 62 5.94 17.62 -27.02
C SER A 62 5.40 17.94 -28.42
N SER A 63 4.49 17.12 -28.97
CA SER A 63 3.88 17.35 -30.28
C SER A 63 2.64 18.23 -30.16
N TYR A 64 2.57 19.29 -30.95
CA TYR A 64 1.41 20.20 -31.07
C TYR A 64 0.13 19.52 -31.56
N SER A 65 0.22 18.29 -32.08
CA SER A 65 -0.94 17.50 -32.51
C SER A 65 -1.58 16.69 -31.39
N CYS A 66 -1.07 16.78 -30.16
CA CYS A 66 -1.42 15.90 -29.04
C CYS A 66 -1.62 16.68 -27.73
N ASP A 67 -2.24 17.86 -27.82
CA ASP A 67 -2.36 18.79 -26.69
C ASP A 67 -3.15 18.21 -25.50
N ASP A 68 -4.08 17.28 -25.74
CA ASP A 68 -4.92 16.68 -24.68
C ASP A 68 -4.30 15.47 -23.98
N PHE A 69 -3.15 14.97 -24.43
CA PHE A 69 -2.53 13.77 -23.86
C PHE A 69 -1.49 14.11 -22.81
N TYR A 70 -1.62 13.47 -21.64
CA TYR A 70 -0.79 13.66 -20.46
C TYR A 70 -0.29 12.35 -19.88
N SER A 71 0.84 12.40 -19.18
CA SER A 71 1.34 11.31 -18.34
C SER A 71 1.62 11.78 -16.92
N LEU A 72 1.51 10.87 -15.97
CA LEU A 72 1.93 11.06 -14.58
C LEU A 72 3.46 10.86 -14.43
N PHE A 73 4.13 10.34 -15.45
CA PHE A 73 5.55 10.05 -15.45
C PHE A 73 6.27 10.84 -16.53
N GLU A 74 7.40 11.43 -16.17
CA GLU A 74 8.26 12.10 -17.13
C GLU A 74 8.80 11.10 -18.17
N ASN A 75 8.97 11.58 -19.41
CA ASN A 75 9.50 10.83 -20.54
C ASN A 75 8.59 9.69 -21.04
N ALA A 76 7.36 9.55 -20.54
CA ALA A 76 6.40 8.61 -21.09
C ALA A 76 6.17 8.89 -22.58
N HIS A 77 5.88 7.85 -23.36
CA HIS A 77 5.67 8.02 -24.79
C HIS A 77 4.19 8.27 -25.05
N CYS A 78 3.89 9.35 -25.77
CA CYS A 78 2.57 9.61 -26.29
C CYS A 78 2.23 8.63 -27.43
N ARG A 79 0.96 8.51 -27.80
CA ARG A 79 0.49 7.73 -28.95
C ARG A 79 1.14 8.13 -30.27
N CYS A 80 1.59 9.37 -30.41
CA CYS A 80 2.34 9.84 -31.58
C CYS A 80 3.82 9.44 -31.58
N GLY A 81 4.29 8.73 -30.55
CA GLY A 81 5.69 8.31 -30.37
C GLY A 81 6.60 9.38 -29.74
N SER A 82 6.14 10.62 -29.59
CA SER A 82 6.92 11.68 -28.95
C SER A 82 6.94 11.53 -27.41
N PRO A 83 8.06 11.88 -26.75
CA PRO A 83 8.14 11.82 -25.30
C PRO A 83 7.35 12.97 -24.64
N MET A 84 6.81 12.68 -23.46
CA MET A 84 6.03 13.60 -22.65
C MET A 84 6.95 14.20 -21.58
N ARG A 85 7.51 15.37 -21.86
CA ARG A 85 8.53 16.03 -21.02
C ARG A 85 8.07 17.37 -20.45
N SER A 86 7.03 17.96 -21.01
CA SER A 86 6.62 19.32 -20.68
C SER A 86 5.75 19.30 -19.41
N PRO A 87 6.26 19.72 -18.24
CA PRO A 87 5.48 19.67 -17.02
C PRO A 87 4.36 20.73 -17.05
N ARG A 88 3.17 20.35 -16.61
CA ARG A 88 2.02 21.21 -16.33
C ARG A 88 1.64 21.02 -14.87
N SER A 89 1.60 22.12 -14.13
CA SER A 89 1.06 22.13 -12.78
C SER A 89 -0.45 22.01 -12.83
N VAL A 90 -1.02 21.18 -11.96
CA VAL A 90 -2.47 21.11 -11.80
C VAL A 90 -2.91 22.16 -10.79
N ASN A 91 -3.79 23.06 -11.22
CA ASN A 91 -4.47 24.00 -10.34
C ASN A 91 -5.49 23.27 -9.47
N MET A 92 -5.20 23.16 -8.18
CA MET A 92 -6.16 22.67 -7.19
C MET A 92 -7.02 23.83 -6.67
N LYS A 93 -8.00 24.31 -7.44
CA LYS A 93 -8.90 25.38 -6.99
C LYS A 93 -9.86 24.86 -5.91
N GLY A 94 -9.53 24.83 -4.63
CA GLY A 94 -10.50 24.71 -3.50
C GLY A 94 -10.50 23.41 -2.65
N GLU A 95 -9.46 23.14 -1.86
CA GLU A 95 -9.79 22.86 -0.45
C GLU A 95 -10.20 24.22 0.10
N ASP A 96 -11.31 24.34 0.84
CA ASP A 96 -11.81 25.62 1.34
C ASP A 96 -10.68 26.50 1.89
N THR A 97 -10.17 27.41 1.06
CA THR A 97 -9.53 28.63 1.49
C THR A 97 -10.64 29.61 1.85
N SER A 98 -11.62 29.17 2.64
CA SER A 98 -12.42 30.07 3.47
C SER A 98 -11.61 30.39 4.73
N SER A 99 -10.42 30.91 4.50
CA SER A 99 -9.63 31.72 5.43
C SER A 99 -8.43 32.22 4.64
N GLY A 100 -8.61 33.36 3.97
CA GLY A 100 -7.51 34.25 3.62
C GLY A 100 -6.87 34.82 4.89
N GLY A 101 -6.27 33.95 5.69
CA GLY A 101 -5.49 34.26 6.87
C GLY A 101 -4.14 33.59 6.72
N GLU A 102 -3.11 34.39 6.52
CA GLU A 102 -1.73 33.98 6.77
C GLU A 102 -1.63 33.48 8.23
N GLY A 103 -1.60 32.15 8.43
CA GLY A 103 -1.26 31.55 9.74
C GLY A 103 -1.93 30.23 10.12
N GLY A 104 -1.20 29.11 9.99
CA GLY A 104 -1.13 28.11 11.07
C GLY A 104 -1.90 26.79 10.97
N ASP A 105 -2.58 26.45 9.88
CA ASP A 105 -3.46 25.26 9.82
C ASP A 105 -2.72 23.97 9.37
N GLY A 106 -2.69 22.92 10.21
CA GLY A 106 -1.96 21.67 9.94
C GLY A 106 -2.54 20.85 8.77
N VAL A 107 -1.81 19.94 8.13
CA VAL A 107 -2.29 19.28 6.89
C VAL A 107 -3.61 18.52 7.06
N PHE A 108 -3.73 17.70 8.12
CA PHE A 108 -4.93 16.91 8.41
C PHE A 108 -5.73 17.41 9.62
N LEU A 109 -5.07 18.17 10.51
CA LEU A 109 -5.61 18.61 11.79
C LEU A 109 -5.96 20.10 11.74
N LYS A 110 -7.00 20.50 12.47
CA LYS A 110 -7.40 21.91 12.60
C LYS A 110 -6.31 22.73 13.30
N SER A 111 -6.17 23.99 12.90
CA SER A 111 -5.35 25.01 13.53
C SER A 111 -5.94 25.33 14.90
N GLY A 112 -5.12 25.28 15.94
CA GLY A 112 -5.54 25.63 17.29
C GLY A 112 -4.70 24.94 18.36
N ALA A 113 -4.85 25.41 19.60
CA ALA A 113 -4.12 24.95 20.78
C ALA A 113 -4.49 23.52 21.25
N ALA A 114 -4.89 22.63 20.33
CA ALA A 114 -5.12 21.23 20.64
C ALA A 114 -3.76 20.54 20.87
N SER A 115 -3.39 20.40 22.13
CA SER A 115 -2.30 19.53 22.54
C SER A 115 -2.78 18.08 22.52
N PHE A 116 -1.93 17.20 22.01
CA PHE A 116 -2.18 15.76 21.99
C PHE A 116 -1.26 15.07 23.00
N MET A 117 -1.78 14.05 23.66
CA MET A 117 -0.98 13.09 24.40
C MET A 117 -0.73 11.90 23.49
N ILE A 118 0.55 11.51 23.40
CA ILE A 118 1.00 10.36 22.61
C ILE A 118 1.70 9.41 23.57
N THR A 119 1.17 8.21 23.72
CA THR A 119 1.78 7.19 24.58
C THR A 119 2.97 6.53 23.88
N ASP A 120 3.80 5.81 24.64
CA ASP A 120 4.97 5.13 24.08
C ASP A 120 4.60 4.14 22.97
N ASP A 121 3.44 3.50 23.06
CA ASP A 121 2.88 2.62 22.03
C ASP A 121 2.13 3.37 20.90
N LEU A 122 2.38 4.67 20.73
CA LEU A 122 1.85 5.60 19.71
C LEU A 122 0.33 5.73 19.65
N GLN A 123 -0.38 5.46 20.74
CA GLN A 123 -1.77 5.83 20.82
C GLN A 123 -1.90 7.35 20.97
N ILE A 124 -2.63 7.97 20.04
CA ILE A 124 -2.91 9.42 20.06
C ILE A 124 -4.24 9.67 20.74
N MET A 125 -4.27 10.63 21.67
CA MET A 125 -5.50 11.12 22.29
C MET A 125 -5.40 12.61 22.62
N PRO A 126 -6.54 13.32 22.79
CA PRO A 126 -6.51 14.69 23.25
C PRO A 126 -5.83 14.81 24.62
N ALA A 127 -4.97 15.82 24.78
CA ALA A 127 -4.34 16.09 26.06
C ALA A 127 -5.38 16.61 27.05
N SER A 128 -5.55 15.91 28.16
CA SER A 128 -6.39 16.32 29.27
C SER A 128 -5.85 15.74 30.58
N THR A 129 -6.22 16.33 31.71
CA THR A 129 -5.90 15.78 33.03
C THR A 129 -6.48 14.38 33.19
N ALA A 130 -7.68 14.14 32.68
CA ALA A 130 -8.34 12.83 32.71
C ALA A 130 -7.57 11.76 31.90
N SER A 131 -7.07 12.13 30.71
CA SER A 131 -6.25 11.23 29.89
C SER A 131 -4.94 10.89 30.60
N LEU A 132 -4.30 11.88 31.25
CA LEU A 132 -3.08 11.70 32.01
C LEU A 132 -3.28 10.79 33.23
N THR A 133 -4.36 10.99 34.01
CA THR A 133 -4.67 10.13 35.16
C THR A 133 -4.94 8.69 34.74
N ALA A 134 -5.70 8.48 33.66
CA ALA A 134 -5.97 7.16 33.11
C ALA A 134 -4.67 6.47 32.63
N LEU A 135 -3.72 7.24 32.09
CA LEU A 135 -2.40 6.70 31.71
C LEU A 135 -1.60 6.25 32.94
N PHE A 136 -1.56 7.05 34.01
CA PHE A 136 -0.84 6.67 35.24
C PHE A 136 -1.44 5.42 35.89
N GLU A 137 -2.76 5.30 35.92
CA GLU A 137 -3.44 4.08 36.37
C GLU A 137 -3.05 2.87 35.51
N LYS A 138 -3.06 3.01 34.17
CA LYS A 138 -2.66 1.94 33.24
C LYS A 138 -1.20 1.52 33.42
N LEU A 139 -0.30 2.46 33.76
CA LEU A 139 1.12 2.21 33.97
C LEU A 139 1.45 1.77 35.41
N GLY A 140 0.48 1.81 36.33
CA GLY A 140 0.68 1.45 37.74
C GLY A 140 1.51 2.46 38.51
N VAL A 141 1.54 3.73 38.10
CA VAL A 141 2.32 4.79 38.76
C VAL A 141 1.53 5.33 39.96
N SER A 142 1.99 5.01 41.17
CA SER A 142 1.36 5.45 42.43
C SER A 142 2.02 6.67 43.07
N ASP A 143 3.32 6.88 42.86
CA ASP A 143 4.06 8.03 43.38
C ASP A 143 4.45 9.00 42.25
N LYS A 144 4.09 10.27 42.40
CA LYS A 144 4.41 11.34 41.45
C LYS A 144 5.90 11.64 41.38
N ASN A 145 6.67 11.28 42.42
CA ASN A 145 8.12 11.48 42.47
C ASN A 145 8.88 10.55 41.51
N GLU A 146 8.23 9.53 40.95
CA GLU A 146 8.83 8.61 39.97
C GLU A 146 8.84 9.19 38.54
N ILE A 147 8.20 10.35 38.30
CA ILE A 147 8.02 10.92 36.97
C ILE A 147 8.97 12.09 36.75
N GLU A 148 9.83 11.98 35.74
CA GLU A 148 10.70 13.06 35.26
C GLU A 148 10.19 13.61 33.92
N ALA A 149 9.95 14.92 33.85
CA ALA A 149 9.62 15.58 32.59
C ALA A 149 10.89 15.82 31.75
N LYS A 150 10.93 15.24 30.54
CA LYS A 150 12.02 15.47 29.57
C LYS A 150 11.50 16.15 28.33
N THR A 151 12.15 17.24 27.95
CA THR A 151 11.91 17.92 26.68
C THR A 151 12.86 17.38 25.63
N VAL A 152 12.33 16.97 24.49
CA VAL A 152 13.10 16.43 23.36
C VAL A 152 12.81 17.26 22.13
N GLU A 153 13.85 17.75 21.47
CA GLU A 153 13.71 18.39 20.17
C GLU A 153 13.54 17.33 19.08
N VAL A 154 12.44 17.42 18.33
CA VAL A 154 12.10 16.45 17.28
C VAL A 154 12.27 17.10 15.91
N GLY A 155 13.36 16.75 15.24
CA GLY A 155 13.67 17.13 13.86
C GLY A 155 13.40 16.01 12.87
N THR A 156 13.77 16.24 11.61
CA THR A 156 13.58 15.28 10.51
C THR A 156 14.24 13.93 10.77
N LYS A 157 15.45 13.92 11.35
CA LYS A 157 16.18 12.68 11.64
C LYS A 157 15.47 11.85 12.71
N GLU A 158 14.96 12.52 13.74
CA GLU A 158 14.26 11.93 14.87
C GLU A 158 12.92 11.35 14.41
N VAL A 159 12.15 12.07 13.59
CA VAL A 159 10.89 11.55 13.03
C VAL A 159 11.14 10.36 12.09
N LEU A 160 12.17 10.40 11.25
CA LEU A 160 12.54 9.26 10.40
C LEU A 160 12.97 8.06 11.24
N GLN A 161 13.67 8.29 12.34
CA GLN A 161 14.04 7.22 13.28
C GLN A 161 12.81 6.65 13.98
N LEU A 162 11.91 7.52 14.44
CA LEU A 162 10.64 7.13 15.05
C LEU A 162 9.85 6.25 14.08
N LEU A 163 9.65 6.69 12.83
CA LEU A 163 8.95 5.92 11.79
C LEU A 163 9.52 4.50 11.61
N LYS A 164 10.85 4.37 11.55
CA LYS A 164 11.51 3.06 11.42
C LYS A 164 11.24 2.16 12.62
N VAL A 165 11.34 2.70 13.83
CA VAL A 165 11.16 1.94 15.07
C VAL A 165 9.69 1.59 15.30
N SER A 166 8.75 2.47 14.93
CA SER A 166 7.30 2.24 15.06
C SER A 166 6.78 1.02 14.30
N LEU A 167 7.47 0.62 13.22
CA LEU A 167 7.13 -0.57 12.42
C LEU A 167 7.51 -1.88 13.12
N LEU A 168 8.42 -1.84 14.10
CA LEU A 168 9.07 -3.01 14.68
C LEU A 168 8.86 -3.14 16.19
N SER A 169 8.86 -2.02 16.90
CA SER A 169 8.81 -1.97 18.36
C SER A 169 7.41 -1.65 18.88
N LYS A 170 7.14 -2.07 20.12
CA LYS A 170 5.97 -1.70 20.90
C LYS A 170 6.17 -0.47 21.80
N THR A 171 7.41 0.04 21.87
CA THR A 171 7.82 1.17 22.73
C THR A 171 8.68 2.20 21.97
N PRO A 172 8.25 2.67 20.78
CA PRO A 172 9.06 3.50 19.89
C PRO A 172 9.53 4.85 20.47
N LEU A 173 8.81 5.48 21.42
CA LEU A 173 9.26 6.74 22.02
C LEU A 173 10.40 6.51 23.01
N THR A 174 10.25 5.54 23.92
CA THR A 174 11.33 5.09 24.82
C THR A 174 12.57 4.73 24.02
N ASN A 175 12.33 4.01 22.92
CA ASN A 175 13.38 3.65 22.00
C ASN A 175 14.07 4.88 21.41
N MET A 176 13.33 5.80 20.80
CA MET A 176 13.89 7.02 20.19
C MET A 176 14.66 7.89 21.21
N VAL A 177 14.10 8.08 22.40
CA VAL A 177 14.59 9.05 23.40
C VAL A 177 15.72 8.50 24.27
N LEU A 178 15.61 7.24 24.73
CA LEU A 178 16.57 6.68 25.71
C LEU A 178 17.69 5.86 25.07
N ASN A 179 17.46 5.26 23.89
CA ASN A 179 18.41 4.33 23.26
C ASN A 179 19.15 4.94 22.05
N SER A 180 19.28 6.28 21.99
CA SER A 180 19.89 7.01 20.87
C SER A 180 21.39 6.69 20.63
N GLN A 181 22.03 5.93 21.53
CA GLN A 181 23.42 5.45 21.38
C GLN A 181 23.51 4.13 20.59
N GLY A 182 23.42 4.21 19.26
CA GLY A 182 24.23 3.42 18.32
C GLY A 182 23.99 1.91 18.13
N ASN A 183 23.18 1.21 18.93
CA ASN A 183 23.11 -0.27 18.89
C ASN A 183 21.76 -0.88 18.43
N TRP A 184 20.97 -0.17 17.64
CA TRP A 184 19.67 -0.66 17.11
C TRP A 184 19.76 -1.90 16.22
N VAL A 185 20.86 -2.01 15.46
CA VAL A 185 20.98 -2.99 14.38
C VAL A 185 21.15 -4.42 14.91
N LYS A 186 21.57 -4.61 16.16
CA LYS A 186 21.85 -5.94 16.71
C LYS A 186 20.64 -6.66 17.31
N ASP A 187 19.57 -5.94 17.66
CA ASP A 187 18.45 -6.50 18.43
C ASP A 187 17.14 -6.65 17.63
N THR A 188 17.17 -6.46 16.30
CA THR A 188 16.03 -6.85 15.44
C THR A 188 15.73 -8.35 15.53
N SER A 189 16.72 -9.19 15.85
CA SER A 189 16.53 -10.63 16.05
C SER A 189 15.68 -10.98 17.29
N LYS A 190 15.63 -10.12 18.32
CA LYS A 190 14.79 -10.39 19.51
C LYS A 190 13.30 -10.09 19.29
N PHE A 191 12.98 -9.24 18.30
CA PHE A 191 11.58 -8.93 17.96
C PHE A 191 10.96 -9.96 17.02
N GLU A 192 11.79 -10.76 16.34
CA GLU A 192 11.35 -11.79 15.38
C GLU A 192 10.75 -13.03 16.07
N ASP A 193 11.11 -13.30 17.33
CA ASP A 193 10.74 -14.55 18.02
C ASP A 193 9.28 -14.61 18.54
N SER A 194 8.48 -13.54 18.39
CA SER A 194 7.07 -13.52 18.85
C SER A 194 6.02 -13.56 17.73
N LEU A 195 6.44 -13.61 16.46
CA LEU A 195 5.57 -13.40 15.29
C LEU A 195 4.96 -14.69 14.71
N THR A 196 4.56 -15.66 15.53
CA THR A 196 3.57 -16.66 15.10
C THR A 196 2.18 -16.04 15.21
N ALA A 197 1.84 -15.15 14.27
CA ALA A 197 0.48 -14.65 14.16
C ALA A 197 -0.46 -15.86 13.99
N LYS A 198 -1.48 -15.93 14.82
CA LYS A 198 -2.68 -16.71 14.49
C LYS A 198 -3.25 -16.07 13.23
N LEU A 199 -2.85 -16.59 12.07
CA LEU A 199 -3.57 -16.38 10.83
C LEU A 199 -4.99 -16.88 11.12
N ASP A 200 -5.98 -16.11 10.67
CA ASP A 200 -7.34 -16.59 10.79
C ASP A 200 -7.39 -17.90 9.98
N LYS A 201 -7.96 -18.95 10.57
CA LYS A 201 -8.15 -20.25 9.94
C LYS A 201 -9.65 -20.45 9.69
N LYS A 202 -10.18 -19.84 8.63
CA LYS A 202 -11.48 -20.21 8.05
C LYS A 202 -11.26 -21.19 6.91
N ALA A 203 -12.26 -22.04 6.67
CA ALA A 203 -12.25 -22.96 5.54
C ALA A 203 -12.23 -22.17 4.22
N VAL A 204 -11.39 -22.60 3.29
CA VAL A 204 -11.27 -22.08 1.93
C VAL A 204 -12.65 -22.07 1.27
N SER A 205 -13.23 -20.90 0.97
CA SER A 205 -14.44 -20.80 0.15
C SER A 205 -14.06 -20.41 -1.26
N GLN A 206 -14.46 -21.21 -2.26
CA GLN A 206 -14.19 -20.89 -3.66
C GLN A 206 -15.06 -19.70 -4.09
N ASN A 207 -14.42 -18.55 -4.30
CA ASN A 207 -15.02 -17.41 -5.02
C ASN A 207 -14.52 -17.40 -6.47
N SER A 208 -15.30 -16.79 -7.36
CA SER A 208 -15.06 -16.71 -8.81
C SER A 208 -13.76 -16.00 -9.24
N ASN A 209 -13.09 -15.27 -8.33
CA ASN A 209 -11.85 -14.53 -8.59
C ASN A 209 -10.58 -15.17 -8.02
N SER A 210 -10.59 -16.46 -7.67
CA SER A 210 -9.41 -17.12 -7.10
C SER A 210 -8.32 -17.43 -8.16
N VAL A 211 -7.05 -17.28 -7.77
CA VAL A 211 -5.89 -17.58 -8.63
C VAL A 211 -5.21 -18.85 -8.14
N SER A 212 -4.87 -19.77 -9.05
CA SER A 212 -4.15 -20.99 -8.69
C SER A 212 -2.66 -20.73 -8.43
N LEU A 213 -2.13 -21.41 -7.43
CA LEU A 213 -0.71 -21.43 -7.08
C LEU A 213 -0.25 -22.88 -6.93
N LYS A 214 0.81 -23.25 -7.64
CA LYS A 214 1.40 -24.58 -7.55
C LYS A 214 2.53 -24.57 -6.54
N LEU A 215 2.38 -25.30 -5.44
CA LEU A 215 3.37 -25.46 -4.38
C LEU A 215 4.18 -26.72 -4.60
N ILE A 216 5.49 -26.65 -4.36
CA ILE A 216 6.39 -27.79 -4.33
C ILE A 216 6.79 -28.06 -2.89
N VAL A 217 6.38 -29.22 -2.38
CA VAL A 217 6.45 -29.61 -0.97
C VAL A 217 7.39 -30.78 -0.79
N SER A 218 8.20 -30.76 0.27
CA SER A 218 8.95 -31.95 0.71
C SER A 218 8.05 -32.83 1.57
N LYS A 219 7.84 -34.08 1.14
CA LYS A 219 7.02 -35.08 1.87
C LYS A 219 7.65 -35.43 3.22
N SER A 220 8.97 -35.63 3.26
CA SER A 220 9.67 -35.96 4.51
C SER A 220 9.67 -34.81 5.52
N LYS A 221 9.84 -33.57 5.06
CA LYS A 221 9.91 -32.39 5.94
C LYS A 221 8.54 -31.77 6.22
N GLN A 222 7.51 -32.15 5.46
CA GLN A 222 6.18 -31.53 5.47
C GLN A 222 6.28 -30.00 5.39
N LYS A 223 7.05 -29.49 4.42
CA LYS A 223 7.28 -28.05 4.22
C LYS A 223 7.22 -27.67 2.75
N VAL A 224 6.64 -26.51 2.48
CA VAL A 224 6.73 -25.85 1.18
C VAL A 224 8.18 -25.42 0.96
N LEU A 225 8.75 -25.79 -0.18
CA LEU A 225 10.11 -25.41 -0.58
C LEU A 225 10.08 -24.14 -1.43
N TYR A 226 9.22 -24.14 -2.45
CA TYR A 226 8.95 -23.02 -3.33
C TYR A 226 7.58 -23.19 -3.99
N ALA A 227 7.16 -22.20 -4.75
CA ALA A 227 5.97 -22.23 -5.57
C ALA A 227 6.26 -21.79 -7.01
N GLU A 228 5.47 -22.30 -7.95
CA GLU A 228 5.47 -21.91 -9.36
C GLU A 228 4.22 -21.09 -9.63
N ALA A 229 4.41 -19.92 -10.23
CA ALA A 229 3.34 -18.95 -10.42
C ALA A 229 3.43 -18.24 -11.77
N GLY A 230 2.27 -17.97 -12.36
CA GLY A 230 2.17 -17.13 -13.54
C GLY A 230 2.16 -15.63 -13.22
N VAL A 231 2.25 -14.82 -14.27
CA VAL A 231 2.23 -13.34 -14.24
C VAL A 231 1.19 -12.75 -13.29
N LYS A 232 -0.08 -13.18 -13.38
CA LYS A 232 -1.18 -12.62 -12.57
C LYS A 232 -0.92 -12.67 -11.06
N LEU A 233 -0.38 -13.79 -10.57
CA LEU A 233 -0.10 -13.93 -9.14
C LEU A 233 1.12 -13.11 -8.72
N VAL A 234 2.14 -13.02 -9.58
CA VAL A 234 3.33 -12.23 -9.28
C VAL A 234 3.00 -10.73 -9.30
N ASP A 235 2.17 -10.26 -10.24
CA ASP A 235 1.64 -8.89 -10.23
C ASP A 235 0.89 -8.58 -8.93
N PHE A 236 0.08 -9.54 -8.45
CA PHE A 236 -0.61 -9.44 -7.16
C PHE A 236 0.36 -9.40 -5.96
N LEU A 237 1.47 -10.15 -5.97
CA LEU A 237 2.46 -10.05 -4.89
C LEU A 237 3.24 -8.73 -4.96
N PHE A 238 3.58 -8.27 -6.17
CA PHE A 238 4.30 -7.01 -6.36
C PHE A 238 3.45 -5.80 -5.97
N SER A 239 2.14 -5.84 -6.17
CA SER A 239 1.26 -4.74 -5.78
C SER A 239 1.24 -4.45 -4.28
N PHE A 240 1.67 -5.38 -3.41
CA PHE A 240 1.85 -5.12 -1.99
C PHE A 240 2.81 -3.95 -1.73
N LEU A 241 3.77 -3.70 -2.64
CA LEU A 241 4.68 -2.56 -2.55
C LEU A 241 3.99 -1.23 -2.83
N ALA A 242 2.92 -1.23 -3.63
CA ALA A 242 2.15 -0.04 -3.99
C ALA A 242 1.06 0.31 -2.96
N PHE A 243 0.83 -0.55 -1.97
CA PHE A 243 -0.23 -0.37 -0.99
C PHE A 243 0.17 0.66 0.07
N PRO A 244 -0.58 1.77 0.24
CA PRO A 244 -0.35 2.68 1.34
C PRO A 244 -0.57 1.98 2.68
N LEU A 245 0.30 2.26 3.66
CA LEU A 245 0.29 1.57 4.95
C LEU A 245 -1.06 1.67 5.69
N GLY A 246 -1.73 2.82 5.64
CA GLY A 246 -3.07 2.99 6.23
C GLY A 246 -4.11 2.05 5.60
N ALA A 247 -4.06 1.85 4.28
CA ALA A 247 -4.95 0.92 3.59
C ALA A 247 -4.67 -0.54 4.00
N VAL A 248 -3.40 -0.89 4.17
CA VAL A 248 -3.01 -2.23 4.68
C VAL A 248 -3.58 -2.47 6.07
N VAL A 249 -3.44 -1.50 6.98
CA VAL A 249 -3.98 -1.63 8.36
C VAL A 249 -5.51 -1.76 8.33
N LYS A 250 -6.20 -0.96 7.51
CA LYS A 250 -7.65 -1.05 7.30
C LYS A 250 -8.07 -2.42 6.75
N LEU A 251 -7.42 -2.91 5.70
CA LEU A 251 -7.68 -4.23 5.11
C LEU A 251 -7.51 -5.37 6.12
N LEU A 252 -6.54 -5.23 7.04
CA LEU A 252 -6.27 -6.20 8.09
C LEU A 252 -7.08 -5.95 9.38
N GLY A 253 -8.08 -5.06 9.34
CA GLY A 253 -8.98 -4.78 10.45
C GLY A 253 -8.28 -4.19 11.69
N GLY A 254 -7.27 -3.34 11.50
CA GLY A 254 -6.52 -2.74 12.61
C GLY A 254 -5.62 -3.72 13.37
N ASN A 255 -5.23 -4.81 12.71
CA ASN A 255 -4.44 -5.91 13.27
C ASN A 255 -3.30 -6.32 12.32
N SER A 256 -2.56 -5.33 11.83
CA SER A 256 -1.37 -5.51 10.98
C SER A 256 -0.22 -6.19 11.72
N ARG A 257 -0.17 -6.07 13.06
CA ARG A 257 0.94 -6.55 13.92
C ARG A 257 2.28 -5.87 13.65
N LEU A 258 2.26 -4.73 12.95
CA LEU A 258 3.43 -3.90 12.70
C LEU A 258 3.69 -2.98 13.90
N GLY A 259 4.54 -3.41 14.83
CA GLY A 259 4.95 -2.61 16.00
C GLY A 259 3.77 -1.89 16.67
N CYS A 260 3.77 -0.56 16.58
CA CYS A 260 2.74 0.33 17.14
C CYS A 260 1.76 0.92 16.11
N ILE A 261 1.88 0.55 14.83
CA ILE A 261 1.08 1.16 13.76
C ILE A 261 -0.42 0.95 13.95
N ASP A 262 -0.83 -0.22 14.47
CA ASP A 262 -2.24 -0.49 14.76
C ASP A 262 -2.82 0.48 15.81
N ASN A 263 -2.02 0.88 16.79
CA ASN A 263 -2.43 1.86 17.81
C ASN A 263 -2.46 3.28 17.25
N LEU A 264 -1.51 3.64 16.39
CA LEU A 264 -1.50 4.92 15.70
C LEU A 264 -2.74 5.09 14.82
N TYR A 265 -3.08 4.05 14.07
CA TYR A 265 -4.29 4.00 13.24
C TYR A 265 -5.56 4.16 14.08
N LYS A 266 -5.68 3.39 15.18
CA LYS A 266 -6.83 3.50 16.11
C LYS A 266 -6.91 4.87 16.77
N GLY A 267 -5.78 5.49 17.08
CA GLY A 267 -5.72 6.86 17.59
C GLY A 267 -6.38 7.83 16.60
N ALA A 268 -5.95 7.79 15.33
CA ALA A 268 -6.54 8.60 14.27
C ALA A 268 -8.03 8.29 14.04
N GLU A 269 -8.45 7.04 14.15
CA GLU A 269 -9.85 6.60 14.02
C GLU A 269 -10.73 7.19 15.13
N ASN A 270 -10.24 7.20 16.37
CA ASN A 270 -10.96 7.67 17.55
C ASN A 270 -11.01 9.20 17.69
N LEU A 271 -10.17 9.95 16.97
CA LEU A 271 -10.20 11.41 17.01
C LEU A 271 -11.51 11.94 16.41
N SER A 272 -12.22 12.79 17.16
CA SER A 272 -13.43 13.46 16.66
C SER A 272 -13.08 14.39 15.51
N SER A 273 -13.79 14.23 14.39
CA SER A 273 -13.60 15.09 13.22
C SER A 273 -14.12 16.51 13.45
N GLU A 274 -15.13 16.68 14.31
CA GLU A 274 -15.68 18.00 14.64
C GLU A 274 -14.65 18.88 15.36
N ASN A 275 -13.80 18.28 16.19
CA ASN A 275 -12.91 19.01 17.08
C ASN A 275 -11.45 19.02 16.62
N TYR A 276 -10.99 17.95 15.96
CA TYR A 276 -9.55 17.77 15.71
C TYR A 276 -9.19 17.69 14.23
N MET A 277 -10.02 17.08 13.37
CA MET A 277 -9.72 16.91 11.94
C MET A 277 -10.24 18.08 11.12
N LYS A 278 -9.53 18.50 10.06
CA LYS A 278 -10.01 19.57 9.18
C LYS A 278 -11.36 19.26 8.54
N SER A 279 -11.55 18.02 8.11
CA SER A 279 -12.77 17.52 7.51
C SER A 279 -12.85 16.00 7.65
N GLU A 280 -14.05 15.45 7.46
CA GLU A 280 -14.24 14.00 7.32
C GLU A 280 -13.49 13.42 6.11
N GLU A 281 -13.32 14.20 5.04
CA GLU A 281 -12.53 13.78 3.89
C GLU A 281 -11.06 13.60 4.27
N CYS A 282 -10.47 14.53 5.02
CA CYS A 282 -9.09 14.41 5.51
C CYS A 282 -8.92 13.16 6.39
N LYS A 283 -9.89 12.89 7.28
CA LYS A 283 -9.88 11.69 8.11
C LYS A 283 -9.98 10.42 7.28
N THR A 284 -10.85 10.42 6.28
CA THR A 284 -10.99 9.29 5.34
C THR A 284 -9.71 9.06 4.54
N ARG A 285 -9.04 10.11 4.06
CA ARG A 285 -7.75 10.01 3.35
C ARG A 285 -6.63 9.43 4.24
N LEU A 286 -6.64 9.75 5.55
CA LEU A 286 -5.67 9.22 6.51
C LEU A 286 -5.91 7.74 6.86
N LEU A 287 -7.18 7.35 7.07
CA LEU A 287 -7.56 5.99 7.49
C LEU A 287 -7.73 5.02 6.32
N SER A 288 -8.08 5.53 5.14
CA SER A 288 -8.31 4.73 3.94
C SER A 288 -7.64 5.35 2.72
N PRO A 289 -6.31 5.56 2.76
CA PRO A 289 -5.57 6.10 1.63
C PRO A 289 -5.77 5.24 0.39
N LYS A 290 -5.97 5.92 -0.75
CA LYS A 290 -6.19 5.26 -2.04
C LYS A 290 -4.87 4.99 -2.76
N LEU A 291 -4.87 4.02 -3.67
CA LEU A 291 -3.77 3.79 -4.59
C LEU A 291 -3.59 5.00 -5.51
N PHE A 292 -2.34 5.30 -5.84
CA PHE A 292 -2.02 6.28 -6.86
C PHE A 292 -2.54 5.83 -8.23
N PRO A 293 -2.99 6.75 -9.09
CA PRO A 293 -3.57 6.39 -10.39
C PRO A 293 -2.68 5.43 -11.19
N TYR A 294 -3.33 4.47 -11.84
CA TYR A 294 -2.81 3.33 -12.59
C TYR A 294 -2.03 2.27 -11.78
N SER A 295 -1.98 2.38 -10.45
CA SER A 295 -1.31 1.36 -9.61
C SER A 295 -2.16 0.09 -9.41
N GLY A 296 -3.49 0.16 -9.58
CA GLY A 296 -4.38 -1.01 -9.56
C GLY A 296 -4.51 -1.69 -10.93
N PHE A 297 -5.11 -2.89 -10.95
CA PHE A 297 -5.40 -3.67 -12.16
C PHE A 297 -6.55 -4.67 -11.91
N ASP A 298 -7.15 -5.21 -12.97
CA ASP A 298 -8.43 -5.95 -12.86
C ASP A 298 -8.29 -7.32 -12.19
N SER A 299 -7.13 -7.96 -12.34
CA SER A 299 -6.83 -9.24 -11.67
C SER A 299 -6.42 -9.09 -10.20
N HIS A 300 -6.57 -7.89 -9.62
CA HIS A 300 -6.18 -7.63 -8.24
C HIS A 300 -7.16 -8.25 -7.25
N ILE A 301 -6.67 -9.19 -6.43
CA ILE A 301 -7.49 -9.95 -5.48
C ILE A 301 -7.98 -9.05 -4.32
N LEU A 302 -7.08 -8.23 -3.76
CA LEU A 302 -7.41 -7.28 -2.69
C LEU A 302 -7.83 -5.94 -3.30
N ARG A 303 -9.11 -5.58 -3.26
CA ARG A 303 -9.64 -4.38 -3.93
C ARG A 303 -9.35 -3.09 -3.14
N VAL A 304 -8.09 -2.65 -3.11
CA VAL A 304 -7.76 -1.30 -2.61
C VAL A 304 -8.23 -0.27 -3.64
N GLU A 305 -9.03 0.68 -3.18
CA GLU A 305 -9.53 1.75 -4.03
C GLU A 305 -8.37 2.57 -4.62
N GLU A 306 -8.51 2.92 -5.90
CA GLU A 306 -7.57 3.75 -6.62
C GLU A 306 -8.16 5.14 -6.85
N GLU A 307 -7.36 6.19 -6.67
CA GLU A 307 -7.77 7.54 -7.01
C GLU A 307 -7.50 7.80 -8.49
N CYS A 308 -8.57 7.95 -9.28
CA CYS A 308 -8.51 8.29 -10.69
C CYS A 308 -9.01 9.73 -10.88
N PRO A 309 -8.17 10.75 -10.64
CA PRO A 309 -8.56 12.14 -10.78
C PRO A 309 -8.87 12.45 -12.26
N LYS A 310 -9.95 13.19 -12.48
CA LYS A 310 -10.28 13.78 -13.78
C LYS A 310 -9.71 15.18 -13.83
N TYR A 311 -9.11 15.57 -14.95
CA TYR A 311 -8.54 16.89 -15.14
C TYR A 311 -9.20 17.57 -16.34
N ARG A 312 -9.43 18.88 -16.24
CA ARG A 312 -9.99 19.68 -17.33
C ARG A 312 -9.24 20.98 -17.52
N TYR A 313 -9.34 21.55 -18.71
CA TYR A 313 -8.87 22.91 -18.94
C TYR A 313 -9.85 23.93 -18.35
N ASP A 314 -9.31 24.90 -17.64
CA ASP A 314 -10.03 26.09 -17.22
C ASP A 314 -10.18 27.09 -18.38
N ARG A 315 -10.95 28.16 -18.14
CA ARG A 315 -11.22 29.20 -19.16
C ARG A 315 -9.96 29.94 -19.67
N TYR A 316 -8.83 29.79 -18.99
CA TYR A 316 -7.56 30.42 -19.33
C TYR A 316 -6.54 29.42 -19.88
N GLY A 317 -6.93 28.17 -20.13
CA GLY A 317 -6.06 27.11 -20.63
C GLY A 317 -5.17 26.47 -19.55
N GLY A 318 -5.40 26.78 -18.27
CA GLY A 318 -4.76 26.09 -17.14
C GLY A 318 -5.43 24.75 -16.86
N LEU A 319 -4.67 23.77 -16.38
CA LEU A 319 -5.21 22.44 -16.06
C LEU A 319 -5.72 22.43 -14.61
N GLU A 320 -6.96 22.01 -14.37
CA GLU A 320 -7.56 21.93 -13.04
C GLU A 320 -8.17 20.55 -12.75
N LEU A 321 -8.18 20.16 -11.48
CA LEU A 321 -8.83 18.93 -11.02
C LEU A 321 -10.36 19.10 -11.05
N VAL A 322 -11.06 18.13 -11.63
CA VAL A 322 -12.53 18.07 -11.61
C VAL A 322 -13.00 17.52 -10.26
N ARG A 323 -13.83 18.28 -9.54
CA ARG A 323 -14.52 17.77 -8.35
C ARG A 323 -15.83 17.11 -8.74
N ASN A 324 -16.05 15.88 -8.29
CA ASN A 324 -17.36 15.26 -8.31
C ASN A 324 -18.23 15.90 -7.22
N ALA A 325 -18.93 16.98 -7.54
CA ALA A 325 -19.97 17.52 -6.68
C ALA A 325 -21.31 16.82 -7.00
N LYS A 326 -21.66 15.76 -6.27
CA LYS A 326 -23.02 15.46 -5.77
C LYS A 326 -23.08 14.10 -5.05
N LYS A 327 -23.52 14.14 -3.78
CA LYS A 327 -24.38 13.10 -3.20
C LYS A 327 -25.58 12.96 -4.12
N ILE A 328 -25.83 11.78 -4.67
CA ILE A 328 -27.15 11.43 -5.19
C ILE A 328 -27.70 10.43 -4.18
N GLU A 329 -28.76 10.85 -3.49
CA GLU A 329 -29.64 9.98 -2.74
C GLU A 329 -30.22 8.93 -3.70
N GLU A 330 -30.33 7.69 -3.22
CA GLU A 330 -30.90 6.54 -3.91
C GLU A 330 -32.21 6.90 -4.63
N SER A 331 -32.25 6.75 -5.95
CA SER A 331 -33.47 6.30 -6.62
C SER A 331 -33.13 5.63 -7.95
N SER A 332 -33.36 4.33 -7.95
CA SER A 332 -33.69 3.41 -9.04
C SER A 332 -33.79 3.96 -10.47
N ILE A 333 -33.10 3.31 -11.41
CA ILE A 333 -33.65 2.85 -12.70
C ILE A 333 -32.84 1.62 -13.18
N GLU A 334 -33.56 0.60 -13.64
CA GLU A 334 -33.08 -0.67 -14.22
C GLU A 334 -32.90 -0.60 -15.76
N TYR A 335 -32.12 -1.57 -16.27
CA TYR A 335 -32.04 -2.18 -17.61
C TYR A 335 -31.16 -1.61 -18.76
N GLU A 336 -30.11 -2.40 -19.03
CA GLU A 336 -29.60 -3.01 -20.29
C GLU A 336 -29.00 -2.22 -21.49
N GLU A 337 -27.68 -2.42 -21.62
CA GLU A 337 -26.95 -3.05 -22.74
C GLU A 337 -27.12 -2.52 -24.19
N LYS A 338 -26.18 -1.65 -24.61
CA LYS A 338 -25.29 -1.81 -25.80
C LYS A 338 -24.57 -0.50 -26.12
N ALA A 339 -23.31 -0.39 -25.72
CA ALA A 339 -22.36 0.52 -26.36
C ALA A 339 -20.94 -0.05 -26.23
N SER A 340 -20.49 -0.67 -27.31
CA SER A 340 -19.10 -1.05 -27.52
C SER A 340 -18.19 0.18 -27.53
N ASN A 341 -17.08 0.09 -26.80
CA ASN A 341 -15.80 0.75 -27.06
C ASN A 341 -15.75 2.29 -27.03
N LEU A 342 -15.86 2.91 -25.85
CA LEU A 342 -15.09 4.11 -25.52
C LEU A 342 -15.11 4.40 -24.01
N ALA A 343 -13.92 4.36 -23.40
CA ALA A 343 -13.57 4.93 -22.10
C ALA A 343 -14.32 4.41 -20.86
N VAL A 344 -13.53 3.88 -19.93
CA VAL A 344 -13.89 3.61 -18.54
C VAL A 344 -14.59 4.83 -17.93
N THR A 345 -15.92 4.71 -17.80
CA THR A 345 -16.86 5.49 -16.97
C THR A 345 -17.02 7.00 -17.27
N LEU A 346 -17.74 7.26 -18.37
CA LEU A 346 -18.42 8.51 -18.75
C LEU A 346 -19.79 8.71 -18.06
N GLU A 347 -20.10 7.98 -16.98
CA GLU A 347 -21.46 7.94 -16.39
C GLU A 347 -21.92 9.21 -15.66
N SER A 348 -21.14 10.30 -15.69
CA SER A 348 -21.45 11.54 -14.96
C SER A 348 -21.23 12.82 -15.78
N ILE A 349 -21.18 12.74 -17.11
CA ILE A 349 -20.93 13.91 -17.97
C ILE A 349 -22.27 14.38 -18.55
N GLU A 350 -22.70 15.57 -18.16
CA GLU A 350 -24.01 16.14 -18.51
C GLU A 350 -24.04 16.71 -19.95
N SER A 351 -22.90 16.82 -20.67
CA SER A 351 -22.88 17.21 -22.08
C SER A 351 -21.62 16.81 -22.89
N GLU A 352 -21.77 16.72 -24.22
CA GLU A 352 -20.68 16.48 -25.19
C GLU A 352 -19.58 17.57 -25.18
N GLU A 353 -19.92 18.79 -24.74
CA GLU A 353 -18.99 19.91 -24.66
C GLU A 353 -18.03 19.79 -23.45
N GLU A 354 -18.49 19.20 -22.35
CA GLU A 354 -17.64 18.92 -21.18
C GLU A 354 -16.62 17.81 -21.45
N ALA A 355 -16.98 16.80 -22.25
CA ALA A 355 -16.06 15.73 -22.65
C ALA A 355 -14.88 16.28 -23.47
N ARG A 356 -15.09 17.35 -24.27
CA ARG A 356 -14.05 17.97 -25.11
C ARG A 356 -13.01 18.79 -24.33
N ARG A 357 -13.22 19.05 -23.04
CA ARG A 357 -12.27 19.82 -22.20
C ARG A 357 -11.43 18.97 -21.26
N LEU A 358 -11.58 17.64 -21.31
CA LEU A 358 -10.86 16.73 -20.41
C LEU A 358 -9.46 16.41 -20.92
N ALA A 359 -8.49 16.47 -20.01
CA ALA A 359 -7.16 15.93 -20.27
C ALA A 359 -7.19 14.41 -20.18
N ILE A 360 -6.54 13.77 -21.14
CA ILE A 360 -6.45 12.32 -21.29
C ILE A 360 -5.14 11.86 -20.67
N ILE A 361 -5.22 11.18 -19.53
CA ILE A 361 -4.06 10.58 -18.86
C ILE A 361 -3.80 9.19 -19.47
N LEU A 362 -2.57 8.95 -19.91
CA LEU A 362 -2.14 7.67 -20.46
C LEU A 362 -1.72 6.71 -19.35
N ASP A 363 -2.10 5.43 -19.46
CA ASP A 363 -1.66 4.40 -18.51
C ASP A 363 -0.15 4.15 -18.70
N PRO A 364 0.69 4.40 -17.68
CA PRO A 364 2.13 4.17 -17.74
C PRO A 364 2.51 2.69 -17.95
N LYS A 365 1.61 1.74 -17.68
CA LYS A 365 1.80 0.29 -17.90
C LYS A 365 1.43 -0.14 -19.32
N SER A 366 0.80 0.73 -20.11
CA SER A 366 0.43 0.45 -21.49
C SER A 366 1.58 0.82 -22.45
N PRO A 367 2.16 -0.13 -23.19
CA PRO A 367 3.17 0.17 -24.20
C PRO A 367 2.65 1.02 -25.37
N SER A 368 1.35 0.93 -25.65
CA SER A 368 0.63 1.59 -26.74
C SER A 368 -0.03 2.92 -26.32
N GLY A 369 0.07 3.31 -25.05
CA GLY A 369 -0.57 4.53 -24.54
C GLY A 369 -2.10 4.42 -24.51
N GLU A 370 -2.63 3.26 -24.17
CA GLU A 370 -4.06 3.08 -23.91
C GLU A 370 -4.46 3.79 -22.61
N THR A 371 -5.74 4.14 -22.53
CA THR A 371 -6.36 4.81 -21.37
C THR A 371 -7.14 3.83 -20.51
N ILE A 372 -7.31 2.58 -20.98
CA ILE A 372 -8.11 1.55 -20.34
C ILE A 372 -7.23 0.83 -19.32
N LYS A 373 -7.66 0.88 -18.07
CA LYS A 373 -7.09 0.08 -16.98
C LYS A 373 -7.41 -1.39 -17.25
N GLY A 374 -6.42 -2.27 -17.13
CA GLY A 374 -6.70 -3.70 -17.23
C GLY A 374 -5.55 -4.61 -16.80
N GLU A 375 -4.31 -4.22 -17.08
CA GLU A 375 -3.18 -5.15 -16.97
C GLU A 375 -2.22 -4.78 -15.82
N GLY A 376 -1.54 -5.82 -15.31
CA GLY A 376 -0.57 -5.71 -14.23
C GLY A 376 0.77 -5.11 -14.68
N TYR A 377 1.82 -5.32 -13.90
CA TYR A 377 3.14 -4.73 -14.13
C TYR A 377 3.98 -5.54 -15.12
N LEU A 378 3.76 -6.85 -15.15
CA LEU A 378 4.57 -7.81 -15.89
C LEU A 378 4.00 -8.14 -17.26
N LYS A 379 4.90 -8.39 -18.20
CA LYS A 379 4.58 -8.86 -19.55
C LYS A 379 4.41 -10.38 -19.53
N GLY A 380 3.29 -10.86 -20.07
CA GLY A 380 3.01 -12.29 -20.22
C GLY A 380 3.16 -12.82 -21.65
N PRO A 381 3.14 -14.15 -21.81
CA PRO A 381 3.12 -15.17 -20.74
C PRO A 381 4.51 -15.42 -20.14
N ALA A 382 4.58 -15.62 -18.81
CA ALA A 382 5.80 -15.97 -18.09
C ALA A 382 5.49 -16.75 -16.80
N THR A 383 6.44 -17.60 -16.38
CA THR A 383 6.37 -18.38 -15.14
C THR A 383 7.54 -18.00 -14.24
N PHE A 384 7.25 -17.89 -12.94
CA PHE A 384 8.20 -17.49 -11.91
C PHE A 384 8.26 -18.53 -10.80
N MET A 385 9.43 -18.60 -10.16
CA MET A 385 9.64 -19.34 -8.92
C MET A 385 9.55 -18.37 -7.74
N ILE A 386 8.73 -18.71 -6.76
CA ILE A 386 8.52 -17.95 -5.52
C ILE A 386 9.04 -18.80 -4.36
N LEU A 387 10.05 -18.30 -3.65
CA LEU A 387 10.56 -18.97 -2.44
C LEU A 387 9.63 -18.73 -1.25
N ASP A 388 9.80 -19.51 -0.18
CA ASP A 388 9.00 -19.41 1.04
C ASP A 388 8.98 -18.00 1.66
N ASN A 389 10.06 -17.24 1.52
CA ASN A 389 10.18 -15.85 1.96
C ASN A 389 9.69 -14.82 0.92
N LEU A 390 8.85 -15.24 -0.03
CA LEU A 390 8.34 -14.44 -1.15
C LEU A 390 9.39 -13.82 -2.07
N LEU A 391 10.63 -14.31 -2.08
CA LEU A 391 11.58 -13.94 -3.12
C LEU A 391 11.10 -14.52 -4.45
N VAL A 392 10.85 -13.65 -5.43
CA VAL A 392 10.42 -14.01 -6.78
C VAL A 392 11.61 -13.97 -7.72
N THR A 393 11.79 -15.06 -8.47
CA THR A 393 12.84 -15.19 -9.49
C THR A 393 12.24 -15.79 -10.76
N GLN A 394 12.92 -15.61 -11.90
CA GLN A 394 12.51 -16.30 -13.12
C GLN A 394 12.56 -17.82 -12.92
N PHE A 395 11.58 -18.54 -13.45
CA PHE A 395 11.60 -19.99 -13.44
C PHE A 395 12.83 -20.53 -14.19
N SER A 396 13.56 -21.43 -13.56
CA SER A 396 14.71 -22.10 -14.16
C SER A 396 14.91 -23.48 -13.54
N SER A 397 14.91 -24.52 -14.37
CA SER A 397 15.13 -25.90 -13.91
C SER A 397 16.51 -26.08 -13.28
N THR A 398 17.53 -25.35 -13.75
CA THR A 398 18.88 -25.39 -13.15
C THR A 398 18.91 -24.74 -11.77
N SER A 399 18.18 -23.64 -11.58
CA SER A 399 18.01 -22.99 -10.28
C SER A 399 17.28 -23.90 -9.29
N ILE A 400 16.25 -24.62 -9.75
CA ILE A 400 15.52 -25.59 -8.93
C ILE A 400 16.44 -26.73 -8.48
N ILE A 401 17.20 -27.34 -9.39
CA ILE A 401 18.16 -28.41 -9.03
C ILE A 401 19.19 -27.90 -8.01
N THR A 402 19.69 -26.69 -8.22
CA THR A 402 20.65 -26.05 -7.29
C THR A 402 20.02 -25.83 -5.91
N LEU A 403 18.78 -25.32 -5.85
CA LEU A 403 18.04 -25.13 -4.61
C LEU A 403 17.82 -26.46 -3.87
N LEU A 404 17.40 -27.51 -4.57
CA LEU A 404 17.16 -28.84 -3.99
C LEU A 404 18.45 -29.44 -3.41
N ASN A 405 19.57 -29.30 -4.12
CA ASN A 405 20.89 -29.72 -3.65
C ASN A 405 21.30 -28.95 -2.38
N GLN A 406 21.11 -27.62 -2.37
CA GLN A 406 21.39 -26.79 -1.18
C GLN A 406 20.52 -27.20 0.02
N MET A 407 19.24 -27.51 -0.21
CA MET A 407 18.31 -27.94 0.83
C MET A 407 18.48 -29.42 1.22
N LYS A 408 19.35 -30.16 0.54
CA LYS A 408 19.55 -31.62 0.68
C LYS A 408 18.22 -32.39 0.57
N VAL A 409 17.44 -32.09 -0.47
CA VAL A 409 16.15 -32.75 -0.76
C VAL A 409 16.25 -33.53 -2.06
N SER A 410 15.88 -34.81 -2.04
CA SER A 410 15.78 -35.65 -3.24
C SER A 410 14.55 -35.27 -4.07
N THR A 411 14.64 -35.36 -5.40
CA THR A 411 13.48 -35.18 -6.29
C THR A 411 12.35 -36.19 -6.00
N SER A 412 12.69 -37.39 -5.53
CA SER A 412 11.70 -38.40 -5.11
C SER A 412 10.89 -38.00 -3.87
N ASP A 413 11.38 -37.04 -3.08
CA ASP A 413 10.71 -36.52 -1.89
C ASP A 413 9.74 -35.37 -2.20
N LEU A 414 9.65 -34.93 -3.45
CA LEU A 414 8.79 -33.82 -3.84
C LEU A 414 7.33 -34.26 -4.04
N GLU A 415 6.43 -33.35 -3.71
CA GLU A 415 4.98 -33.43 -3.92
C GLU A 415 4.50 -32.09 -4.48
N GLU A 416 3.74 -32.13 -5.57
CA GLU A 416 3.09 -30.95 -6.11
C GLU A 416 1.70 -30.78 -5.49
N ARG A 417 1.42 -29.60 -4.95
CA ARG A 417 0.11 -29.25 -4.38
C ARG A 417 -0.41 -27.98 -5.01
N THR A 418 -1.59 -28.02 -5.62
CA THR A 418 -2.25 -26.82 -6.12
C THR A 418 -3.15 -26.24 -5.02
N VAL A 419 -2.95 -24.96 -4.71
CA VAL A 419 -3.82 -24.18 -3.83
C VAL A 419 -4.47 -23.04 -4.62
N PHE A 420 -5.57 -22.51 -4.12
CA PHE A 420 -6.26 -21.38 -4.71
C PHE A 420 -6.20 -20.20 -3.75
N ILE A 421 -5.88 -19.03 -4.28
CA ILE A 421 -5.75 -17.79 -3.52
C ILE A 421 -6.99 -16.96 -3.82
N GLY A 422 -7.95 -16.98 -2.89
CA GLY A 422 -9.05 -16.02 -2.84
C GLY A 422 -8.69 -14.82 -1.97
N GLU A 423 -9.68 -13.97 -1.69
CA GLU A 423 -9.51 -12.78 -0.85
C GLU A 423 -8.96 -13.12 0.53
N TYR A 424 -9.40 -14.24 1.11
CA TYR A 424 -8.97 -14.66 2.43
C TYR A 424 -7.49 -15.06 2.48
N GLU A 425 -7.07 -15.93 1.56
CA GLU A 425 -5.67 -16.34 1.44
C GLU A 425 -4.79 -15.14 1.06
N ALA A 426 -5.31 -14.21 0.25
CA ALA A 426 -4.64 -12.97 -0.12
C ALA A 426 -4.39 -12.07 1.09
N LEU A 427 -5.36 -11.90 1.99
CA LEU A 427 -5.18 -11.15 3.25
C LEU A 427 -4.16 -11.83 4.17
N ASN A 428 -4.21 -13.17 4.28
CA ASN A 428 -3.25 -13.94 5.05
C ASN A 428 -1.83 -13.84 4.46
N LEU A 429 -1.69 -13.85 3.13
CA LEU A 429 -0.42 -13.60 2.42
C LEU A 429 0.11 -12.19 2.69
N LEU A 430 -0.74 -11.17 2.58
CA LEU A 430 -0.36 -9.79 2.88
C LEU A 430 0.12 -9.67 4.33
N LYS A 431 -0.67 -10.15 5.29
CA LYS A 431 -0.32 -10.13 6.71
C LYS A 431 0.98 -10.86 6.99
N ALA A 432 1.12 -12.10 6.50
CA ALA A 432 2.34 -12.89 6.68
C ALA A 432 3.54 -12.22 6.00
N SER A 433 3.37 -11.55 4.86
CA SER A 433 4.47 -10.84 4.19
C SER A 433 5.06 -9.71 5.03
N LEU A 434 4.27 -9.09 5.91
CA LEU A 434 4.70 -7.99 6.77
C LEU A 434 5.54 -8.46 7.97
N ILE A 435 5.31 -9.70 8.42
CA ILE A 435 5.78 -10.18 9.73
C ILE A 435 6.62 -11.46 9.66
N SER A 436 6.46 -12.29 8.64
CA SER A 436 7.09 -13.60 8.53
C SER A 436 8.22 -13.64 7.51
N LYS A 437 9.18 -14.54 7.75
CA LYS A 437 10.25 -14.95 6.81
C LYS A 437 9.94 -16.28 6.10
N THR A 438 8.86 -16.97 6.47
CA THR A 438 8.45 -18.29 5.95
C THR A 438 6.98 -18.28 5.55
N VAL A 439 6.63 -17.32 4.68
CA VAL A 439 5.25 -16.94 4.37
C VAL A 439 4.44 -18.06 3.73
N LEU A 440 5.00 -18.76 2.74
CA LEU A 440 4.26 -19.82 2.05
C LEU A 440 3.95 -20.97 3.02
N ASN A 441 4.89 -21.30 3.90
CA ASN A 441 4.66 -22.27 4.96
C ASN A 441 3.63 -21.77 5.97
N ASP A 442 3.71 -20.53 6.43
CA ASP A 442 2.76 -20.03 7.42
C ASP A 442 1.33 -20.01 6.90
N VAL A 443 1.14 -19.62 5.64
CA VAL A 443 -0.19 -19.49 5.02
C VAL A 443 -0.74 -20.83 4.53
N PHE A 444 0.08 -21.64 3.84
CA PHE A 444 -0.41 -22.83 3.13
C PHE A 444 -0.01 -24.16 3.77
N ASN A 445 0.97 -24.18 4.67
CA ASN A 445 1.34 -25.40 5.35
C ASN A 445 0.41 -25.63 6.54
N ARG A 446 -0.65 -26.41 6.31
CA ARG A 446 -1.57 -26.85 7.36
C ARG A 446 -0.81 -27.72 8.37
N ARG A 447 -0.29 -27.11 9.44
CA ARG A 447 -0.07 -27.86 10.68
C ARG A 447 -1.47 -28.19 11.22
N GLU A 448 -1.89 -29.45 11.11
CA GLU A 448 -3.07 -29.94 11.83
C GLU A 448 -2.93 -29.57 13.31
N PRO A 449 -4.06 -29.26 13.95
CA PRO A 449 -4.46 -30.20 14.99
C PRO A 449 -5.96 -30.46 14.87
N TYR A 450 -6.34 -31.54 14.22
CA TYR A 450 -7.62 -32.18 14.54
C TYR A 450 -7.39 -33.68 14.62
N PRO A 451 -7.52 -34.29 15.82
CA PRO A 451 -7.54 -35.73 15.90
C PRO A 451 -8.70 -36.22 15.04
N LYS A 452 -8.43 -37.22 14.19
CA LYS A 452 -9.46 -38.04 13.57
C LYS A 452 -10.33 -38.63 14.70
N VAL A 453 -11.41 -37.97 15.05
CA VAL A 453 -12.49 -38.63 15.79
C VAL A 453 -13.11 -39.59 14.79
N MET A 454 -12.93 -40.87 15.09
CA MET A 454 -13.45 -41.99 14.33
C MET A 454 -14.96 -41.86 14.15
N LEU A 455 -15.42 -41.77 12.91
CA LEU A 455 -16.73 -42.31 12.55
C LEU A 455 -16.55 -43.82 12.41
N LYS A 456 -16.75 -44.57 13.50
CA LYS A 456 -17.17 -45.96 13.38
C LYS A 456 -18.66 -45.94 13.06
N VAL A 457 -18.98 -46.59 11.93
CA VAL A 457 -20.33 -46.96 11.49
C VAL A 457 -21.03 -47.79 12.55
#